data_AF-A0A3E0N681-F1
#
_entry.id   AF-A0A3E0N681-F1
#
_cell.length_a   1.000
_cell.length_b   1.000
_cell.length_c   1.000
_cell.angle_alpha   90.00
_cell.angle_beta   90.00
_cell.angle_gamma   90.00
#
_symmetry.space_group_name_H-M   'P 1'
#
loop_
_entity.id
_entity.type
_entity.pdbx_description
1 polymer ?
#
loop_
_entity_poly.entity_id
_entity_poly.type
_entity_poly.pdbx_seq_one_letter_code
_entity_poly.pdbx_strand_id
1 'polypeptide(L)'
;MSEVKTNKISSVSTNGDITLDPDGTGDVIVASGHKLGVGTTSPQSDLSVKVSASRQLDVIKDSGDDHLVLKSSAPDASYNMRSIELAGEKVAFSTGASSGTSYTERMQITSAGTVKIGALTNSKWELRTPTDGAYVLIDHATNAGTGYSYFVFRYNGTSIGGIAQNGTTAVSFNTTSDHRLKENVTDMSGAIARVKSLSPKRFNFIGESNRTVDGFLAHEAQTVVPEAITGTHNEVDDDGNAVMQSIDQSKLVPLLTGALKEAITKIEALEARVTALEDA
;
A
#
# COMPACT_ATOMS: atom_id res chain seq x y z
N MET A 1 -15.66 20.33 -59.71
CA MET A 1 -14.19 20.36 -59.57
C MET A 1 -13.77 21.78 -59.30
N SER A 2 -13.49 22.09 -58.04
CA SER A 2 -12.83 23.32 -57.61
C SER A 2 -11.39 22.92 -57.32
N GLU A 3 -10.45 23.41 -58.12
CA GLU A 3 -9.01 23.13 -58.02
C GLU A 3 -8.33 24.28 -57.27
N VAL A 4 -7.98 24.06 -56.00
CA VAL A 4 -7.07 24.96 -55.30
C VAL A 4 -5.68 24.76 -55.92
N LYS A 5 -5.22 25.65 -56.82
CA LYS A 5 -3.87 25.54 -57.47
C LYS A 5 -2.69 25.75 -56.52
N THR A 6 -2.99 25.96 -55.24
CA THR A 6 -2.12 25.51 -54.16
C THR A 6 -2.90 24.50 -53.29
N ASN A 7 -2.81 23.20 -53.60
CA ASN A 7 -3.18 22.09 -52.67
C ASN A 7 -2.21 21.99 -51.49
N LYS A 8 -1.65 23.14 -51.13
CA LYS A 8 -0.46 23.32 -50.34
C LYS A 8 -0.87 24.36 -49.32
N ILE A 9 -1.57 23.91 -48.26
CA ILE A 9 -1.26 24.40 -46.91
C ILE A 9 0.20 24.02 -46.77
N SER A 10 1.02 24.99 -47.10
CA SER A 10 2.45 24.81 -47.08
C SER A 10 2.85 25.32 -45.73
N SER A 11 3.62 24.51 -45.02
CA SER A 11 4.65 25.18 -44.27
C SER A 11 5.51 25.98 -45.23
N VAL A 12 5.52 27.30 -45.06
CA VAL A 12 6.63 28.14 -45.53
C VAL A 12 7.77 28.15 -44.51
N SER A 13 7.62 27.42 -43.41
CA SER A 13 8.62 27.35 -42.37
C SER A 13 9.61 26.20 -42.62
N THR A 14 10.69 26.26 -41.86
CA THR A 14 11.71 25.23 -41.77
C THR A 14 11.30 24.04 -40.88
N ASN A 15 10.00 23.88 -40.53
CA ASN A 15 9.54 22.76 -39.70
C ASN A 15 8.14 22.13 -39.94
N GLY A 16 7.06 22.81 -40.37
CA GLY A 16 5.75 22.53 -39.73
C GLY A 16 4.42 22.53 -40.52
N ASP A 17 3.70 21.40 -40.41
CA ASP A 17 2.24 21.10 -40.38
C ASP A 17 1.27 21.46 -41.54
N ILE A 18 0.27 20.57 -41.78
CA ILE A 18 -0.71 20.56 -42.91
C ILE A 18 -2.08 19.89 -42.54
N THR A 19 -3.22 20.34 -43.12
CA THR A 19 -4.61 19.79 -42.98
C THR A 19 -5.11 19.03 -44.23
N LEU A 20 -5.99 18.00 -44.07
CA LEU A 20 -6.38 17.00 -45.11
C LEU A 20 -7.90 16.73 -45.22
N ASP A 21 -8.44 16.57 -46.44
CA ASP A 21 -9.83 16.13 -46.78
C ASP A 21 -9.88 15.42 -48.16
N PRO A 22 -10.08 14.08 -48.25
CA PRO A 22 -10.16 13.37 -49.51
C PRO A 22 -11.57 12.79 -49.77
N ASP A 23 -12.12 13.10 -50.95
CA ASP A 23 -13.34 12.59 -51.59
C ASP A 23 -13.82 11.18 -51.13
N GLY A 24 -14.43 11.11 -49.94
CA GLY A 24 -15.25 9.99 -49.48
C GLY A 24 -14.66 9.02 -48.44
N THR A 25 -13.37 9.08 -48.05
CA THR A 25 -12.82 8.17 -47.02
C THR A 25 -11.83 8.81 -46.03
N GLY A 26 -11.83 10.14 -45.88
CA GLY A 26 -10.86 10.89 -45.08
C GLY A 26 -10.44 10.30 -43.73
N ASP A 27 -9.13 10.11 -43.58
CA ASP A 27 -8.46 9.73 -42.33
C ASP A 27 -8.42 10.88 -41.32
N VAL A 28 -8.73 12.11 -41.69
CA VAL A 28 -8.94 13.21 -40.74
C VAL A 28 -10.14 14.01 -41.23
N ILE A 29 -11.13 14.24 -40.37
CA ILE A 29 -12.30 15.04 -40.71
C ILE A 29 -12.68 15.97 -39.56
N VAL A 30 -13.26 17.12 -39.90
CA VAL A 30 -14.03 17.93 -38.95
C VAL A 30 -15.50 17.70 -39.29
N ALA A 31 -16.18 16.88 -38.49
CA ALA A 31 -17.58 16.54 -38.70
C ALA A 31 -18.52 17.62 -38.15
N SER A 32 -19.81 17.51 -38.50
CA SER A 32 -20.86 18.35 -37.93
C SER A 32 -20.84 18.32 -36.39
N GLY A 33 -20.96 19.50 -35.75
CA GLY A 33 -20.87 19.63 -34.30
C GLY A 33 -19.44 19.82 -33.77
N HIS A 34 -18.50 20.26 -34.61
CA HIS A 34 -17.11 20.58 -34.24
C HIS A 34 -16.29 19.38 -33.75
N LYS A 35 -16.64 18.17 -34.21
CA LYS A 35 -15.95 16.94 -33.82
C LYS A 35 -14.78 16.66 -34.75
N LEU A 36 -13.59 16.43 -34.19
CA LEU A 36 -12.41 16.02 -34.95
C LEU A 36 -12.34 14.50 -34.98
N GLY A 37 -12.50 13.91 -36.16
CA GLY A 37 -12.24 12.50 -36.41
C GLY A 37 -10.85 12.31 -36.99
N VAL A 38 -10.11 11.31 -36.52
CA VAL A 38 -8.90 10.77 -37.16
C VAL A 38 -9.11 9.26 -37.33
N GLY A 39 -9.01 8.73 -38.54
CA GLY A 39 -9.30 7.34 -38.91
C GLY A 39 -10.79 6.96 -38.82
N THR A 40 -11.68 7.94 -38.77
CA THR A 40 -13.14 7.76 -38.76
C THR A 40 -13.84 8.92 -39.43
N THR A 41 -14.79 8.62 -40.32
CA THR A 41 -15.67 9.61 -40.98
C THR A 41 -16.95 9.89 -40.19
N SER A 42 -17.11 9.26 -39.02
CA SER A 42 -18.28 9.44 -38.14
C SER A 42 -17.83 9.49 -36.67
N PRO A 43 -17.05 10.51 -36.27
CA PRO A 43 -16.61 10.67 -34.88
C PRO A 43 -17.81 10.76 -33.95
N GLN A 44 -17.79 9.96 -32.89
CA GLN A 44 -18.86 9.92 -31.89
C GLN A 44 -18.59 10.91 -30.75
N SER A 45 -17.34 11.37 -30.60
CA SER A 45 -16.86 12.23 -29.51
C SER A 45 -16.19 13.50 -30.06
N ASP A 46 -15.86 14.45 -29.19
CA ASP A 46 -15.30 15.76 -29.59
C ASP A 46 -13.96 15.59 -30.30
N LEU A 47 -13.13 14.66 -29.83
CA LEU A 47 -12.01 14.10 -30.58
C LEU A 47 -12.16 12.58 -30.60
N SER A 48 -12.15 11.99 -31.78
CA SER A 48 -12.12 10.55 -31.97
C SER A 48 -10.94 10.15 -32.84
N VAL A 49 -9.93 9.52 -32.25
CA VAL A 49 -8.77 8.96 -32.94
C VAL A 49 -8.93 7.46 -33.03
N LYS A 50 -9.37 6.97 -34.17
CA LYS A 50 -9.59 5.56 -34.47
C LYS A 50 -8.38 4.99 -35.21
N VAL A 51 -7.70 4.05 -34.57
CA VAL A 51 -6.53 3.34 -35.13
C VAL A 51 -6.97 2.08 -35.89
N SER A 52 -8.08 1.47 -35.49
CA SER A 52 -8.69 0.33 -36.18
C SER A 52 -10.17 0.21 -35.81
N ALA A 53 -10.88 -0.77 -36.36
CA ALA A 53 -12.24 -1.11 -35.92
C ALA A 53 -12.32 -1.32 -34.39
N SER A 54 -11.21 -1.70 -33.77
CA SER A 54 -11.14 -2.11 -32.38
C SER A 54 -10.26 -1.27 -31.46
N ARG A 55 -9.59 -0.23 -31.95
CA ARG A 55 -8.69 0.58 -31.12
C ARG A 55 -8.97 2.05 -31.37
N GLN A 56 -9.35 2.77 -30.32
CA GLN A 56 -9.75 4.17 -30.42
C GLN A 56 -9.36 4.93 -29.14
N LEU A 57 -8.95 6.17 -29.30
CA LEU A 57 -8.81 7.15 -28.24
C LEU A 57 -9.89 8.22 -28.45
N ASP A 58 -10.71 8.46 -27.44
CA ASP A 58 -11.73 9.49 -27.47
C ASP A 58 -11.50 10.53 -26.37
N VAL A 59 -11.74 11.80 -26.68
CA VAL A 59 -12.02 12.84 -25.69
C VAL A 59 -13.51 13.08 -25.73
N ILE A 60 -14.18 12.78 -24.62
CA ILE A 60 -15.63 12.86 -24.49
C ILE A 60 -15.96 13.98 -23.53
N LYS A 61 -16.88 14.86 -23.94
CA LYS A 61 -17.60 15.75 -23.03
C LYS A 61 -18.98 15.15 -22.76
N ASP A 62 -19.24 14.72 -21.53
CA ASP A 62 -20.56 14.23 -21.11
C ASP A 62 -21.09 15.12 -19.99
N SER A 63 -22.24 15.75 -20.22
CA SER A 63 -23.14 16.43 -19.24
C SER A 63 -22.54 17.16 -18.02
N GLY A 64 -21.29 17.62 -18.07
CA GLY A 64 -20.61 18.34 -16.98
C GLY A 64 -19.11 18.03 -16.88
N ASP A 65 -18.67 16.91 -17.42
CA ASP A 65 -17.36 16.32 -17.16
C ASP A 65 -16.58 16.03 -18.44
N ASP A 66 -15.26 16.21 -18.37
CA ASP A 66 -14.34 15.91 -19.46
C ASP A 66 -13.64 14.56 -19.19
N HIS A 67 -13.75 13.64 -20.13
CA HIS A 67 -13.15 12.31 -20.04
C HIS A 67 -12.10 12.09 -21.13
N LEU A 68 -10.99 11.47 -20.74
CA LEU A 68 -10.06 10.84 -21.66
C LEU A 68 -10.31 9.32 -21.65
N VAL A 69 -10.77 8.78 -22.78
CA VAL A 69 -11.21 7.38 -22.87
C VAL A 69 -10.37 6.61 -23.88
N LEU A 70 -9.71 5.55 -23.40
CA LEU A 70 -9.01 4.59 -24.23
C LEU A 70 -9.89 3.35 -24.45
N LYS A 71 -10.25 3.09 -25.71
CA LYS A 71 -11.04 1.93 -26.15
C LYS A 71 -10.14 0.89 -26.82
N SER A 72 -10.21 -0.36 -26.34
CA SER A 72 -9.71 -1.51 -27.08
C SER A 72 -10.76 -2.64 -27.09
N SER A 73 -11.09 -3.17 -28.26
CA SER A 73 -12.00 -4.30 -28.48
C SER A 73 -11.30 -5.35 -29.36
N ALA A 74 -10.30 -6.04 -28.82
CA ALA A 74 -9.80 -7.25 -29.48
C ALA A 74 -10.98 -8.22 -29.78
N PRO A 75 -10.90 -9.06 -30.83
CA PRO A 75 -12.05 -9.67 -31.49
C PRO A 75 -12.81 -10.75 -30.70
N ASP A 76 -12.53 -10.92 -29.41
CA ASP A 76 -13.36 -11.74 -28.53
C ASP A 76 -14.03 -10.83 -27.49
N ALA A 77 -15.30 -10.55 -27.79
CA ALA A 77 -16.33 -9.84 -27.04
C ALA A 77 -15.90 -9.02 -25.80
N SER A 78 -16.09 -7.70 -25.95
CA SER A 78 -16.39 -6.68 -24.93
C SER A 78 -15.28 -5.69 -24.68
N TYR A 79 -15.67 -4.42 -24.73
CA TYR A 79 -14.81 -3.26 -24.67
C TYR A 79 -13.99 -3.23 -23.37
N ASN A 80 -12.69 -3.53 -23.44
CA ASN A 80 -11.73 -3.32 -22.36
C ASN A 80 -11.43 -1.82 -22.25
N MET A 81 -12.46 -1.05 -21.89
CA MET A 81 -12.39 0.40 -21.79
C MET A 81 -11.66 0.80 -20.51
N ARG A 82 -10.74 1.73 -20.68
CA ARG A 82 -10.02 2.37 -19.58
C ARG A 82 -10.30 3.86 -19.73
N SER A 83 -10.82 4.49 -18.71
CA SER A 83 -11.03 5.94 -18.71
C SER A 83 -10.24 6.59 -17.60
N ILE A 84 -9.74 7.78 -17.92
CA ILE A 84 -9.36 8.78 -16.94
C ILE A 84 -10.44 9.85 -17.02
N GLU A 85 -11.11 10.06 -15.91
CA GLU A 85 -12.15 11.05 -15.75
C GLU A 85 -11.59 12.25 -15.01
N LEU A 86 -11.75 13.44 -15.61
CA LEU A 86 -11.31 14.72 -15.08
C LEU A 86 -12.58 15.54 -14.82
N ALA A 87 -13.26 15.20 -13.73
CA ALA A 87 -14.65 15.54 -13.46
C ALA A 87 -14.84 16.04 -12.03
N GLY A 88 -15.70 17.04 -11.85
CA GLY A 88 -16.01 17.59 -10.53
C GLY A 88 -14.77 17.90 -9.67
N GLU A 89 -14.72 17.34 -8.45
CA GLU A 89 -13.64 17.55 -7.47
C GLU A 89 -12.59 16.42 -7.46
N LYS A 90 -12.46 15.61 -8.52
CA LYS A 90 -11.53 14.46 -8.51
C LYS A 90 -10.95 14.10 -9.88
N VAL A 91 -9.85 13.36 -9.84
CA VAL A 91 -9.34 12.57 -10.97
C VAL A 91 -9.65 11.12 -10.69
N ALA A 92 -10.39 10.45 -11.57
CA ALA A 92 -10.82 9.07 -11.41
C ALA A 92 -10.27 8.15 -12.51
N PHE A 93 -9.88 6.94 -12.13
CA PHE A 93 -9.39 5.90 -13.02
C PHE A 93 -10.35 4.71 -12.99
N SER A 94 -10.92 4.39 -14.15
CA SER A 94 -11.95 3.37 -14.27
C SER A 94 -11.57 2.26 -15.24
N THR A 95 -12.04 1.06 -14.94
CA THR A 95 -11.91 -0.12 -15.80
C THR A 95 -13.29 -0.64 -16.18
N GLY A 96 -13.47 -1.03 -17.44
CA GLY A 96 -14.69 -1.71 -17.92
C GLY A 96 -14.88 -3.10 -17.31
N ALA A 97 -16.12 -3.58 -17.34
CA ALA A 97 -16.45 -4.99 -17.08
C ALA A 97 -16.04 -5.87 -18.28
N SER A 98 -15.90 -7.19 -18.06
CA SER A 98 -15.66 -8.16 -19.14
C SER A 98 -16.80 -8.26 -20.15
N SER A 99 -17.96 -7.62 -19.88
CA SER A 99 -19.06 -7.42 -20.81
C SER A 99 -19.86 -6.15 -20.47
N GLY A 100 -20.31 -5.41 -21.49
CA GLY A 100 -21.13 -4.20 -21.35
C GLY A 100 -20.39 -2.87 -21.59
N THR A 101 -21.10 -1.75 -21.38
CA THR A 101 -20.61 -0.36 -21.56
C THR A 101 -20.35 0.36 -20.24
N SER A 102 -20.45 -0.35 -19.11
CA SER A 102 -20.27 0.21 -17.78
C SER A 102 -18.81 0.15 -17.35
N TYR A 103 -18.32 1.24 -16.74
CA TYR A 103 -17.02 1.28 -16.07
C TYR A 103 -17.21 1.23 -14.56
N THR A 104 -16.23 0.68 -13.87
CA THR A 104 -16.12 0.78 -12.43
C THR A 104 -14.85 1.53 -12.11
N GLU A 105 -14.98 2.64 -11.39
CA GLU A 105 -13.84 3.36 -10.87
C GLU A 105 -13.07 2.48 -9.87
N ARG A 106 -11.75 2.45 -10.04
CA ARG A 106 -10.82 1.61 -9.27
C ARG A 106 -9.86 2.43 -8.43
N MET A 107 -9.64 3.68 -8.81
CA MET A 107 -8.77 4.61 -8.11
C MET A 107 -9.28 6.04 -8.32
N GLN A 108 -9.14 6.88 -7.30
CA GLN A 108 -9.36 8.33 -7.43
C GLN A 108 -8.35 9.13 -6.62
N ILE A 109 -8.09 10.36 -7.08
CA ILE A 109 -7.42 11.41 -6.34
C ILE A 109 -8.45 12.53 -6.12
N THR A 110 -8.76 12.85 -4.88
CA THR A 110 -9.73 13.92 -4.56
C THR A 110 -9.05 15.29 -4.52
N SER A 111 -9.85 16.35 -4.56
CA SER A 111 -9.44 17.75 -4.35
C SER A 111 -8.65 17.98 -3.06
N ALA A 112 -8.89 17.14 -2.04
CA ALA A 112 -8.15 17.15 -0.77
C ALA A 112 -6.80 16.42 -0.80
N GLY A 113 -6.37 15.89 -1.96
CA GLY A 113 -5.11 15.15 -2.13
C GLY A 113 -5.17 13.68 -1.72
N THR A 114 -6.33 13.19 -1.28
CA THR A 114 -6.51 11.78 -0.90
C THR A 114 -6.46 10.88 -2.12
N VAL A 115 -5.60 9.85 -2.09
CA VAL A 115 -5.56 8.79 -3.10
C VAL A 115 -6.29 7.55 -2.58
N LYS A 116 -7.32 7.10 -3.29
CA LYS A 116 -8.09 5.89 -2.95
C LYS A 116 -7.84 4.81 -4.00
N ILE A 117 -7.66 3.56 -3.59
CA ILE A 117 -7.54 2.41 -4.47
C ILE A 117 -8.47 1.27 -3.97
N GLY A 118 -9.31 0.76 -4.86
CA GLY A 118 -10.28 -0.30 -4.57
C GLY A 118 -11.73 0.17 -4.47
N ALA A 119 -12.59 -0.61 -3.79
CA ALA A 119 -14.04 -0.36 -3.71
C ALA A 119 -14.33 0.99 -3.02
N LEU A 120 -14.94 1.94 -3.72
CA LEU A 120 -14.86 3.37 -3.36
C LEU A 120 -15.76 3.81 -2.21
N THR A 121 -16.82 3.06 -1.93
CA THR A 121 -17.66 3.28 -0.74
C THR A 121 -16.99 2.77 0.55
N ASN A 122 -15.94 1.94 0.45
CA ASN A 122 -15.12 1.42 1.56
C ASN A 122 -13.71 1.08 1.03
N SER A 123 -12.92 2.13 0.74
CA SER A 123 -11.67 1.99 -0.01
C SER A 123 -10.71 1.05 0.69
N LYS A 124 -10.31 -0.03 0.00
CA LYS A 124 -9.44 -1.05 0.61
C LYS A 124 -8.07 -0.49 0.99
N TRP A 125 -7.64 0.56 0.29
CA TRP A 125 -6.39 1.27 0.56
C TRP A 125 -6.57 2.75 0.25
N GLU A 126 -6.13 3.61 1.16
CA GLU A 126 -6.19 5.06 1.03
C GLU A 126 -4.91 5.71 1.56
N LEU A 127 -4.33 6.64 0.80
CA LEU A 127 -3.34 7.60 1.29
C LEU A 127 -4.08 8.90 1.60
N ARG A 128 -4.15 9.28 2.87
CA ARG A 128 -4.85 10.47 3.35
C ARG A 128 -3.83 11.54 3.73
N THR A 129 -4.07 12.76 3.25
CA THR A 129 -3.27 13.95 3.58
C THR A 129 -4.17 15.08 4.10
N PRO A 130 -4.91 14.89 5.21
CA PRO A 130 -5.64 15.99 5.85
C PRO A 130 -4.69 17.10 6.33
N THR A 131 -5.25 18.25 6.70
CA THR A 131 -4.49 19.41 7.20
C THR A 131 -3.63 19.09 8.43
N ASP A 132 -4.02 18.07 9.20
CA ASP A 132 -3.42 17.76 10.49
C ASP A 132 -2.41 16.59 10.43
N GLY A 133 -2.15 16.03 9.24
CA GLY A 133 -1.15 14.98 9.06
C GLY A 133 -1.33 14.14 7.79
N ALA A 134 -0.44 13.19 7.58
CA ALA A 134 -0.54 12.22 6.49
C ALA A 134 -0.50 10.78 7.04
N TYR A 135 -1.37 9.91 6.54
CA TYR A 135 -1.41 8.50 6.95
C TYR A 135 -1.95 7.59 5.86
N VAL A 136 -1.59 6.31 5.95
CA VAL A 136 -2.17 5.25 5.13
C VAL A 136 -3.29 4.60 5.93
N LEU A 137 -4.46 4.49 5.30
CA LEU A 137 -5.63 3.84 5.84
C LEU A 137 -5.90 2.56 5.03
N ILE A 138 -6.09 1.45 5.76
CA ILE A 138 -6.35 0.14 5.18
C ILE A 138 -7.66 -0.38 5.77
N ASP A 139 -8.71 -0.38 4.95
CA ASP A 139 -10.00 -0.94 5.33
C ASP A 139 -10.22 -2.33 4.74
N HIS A 140 -11.15 -3.07 5.34
CA HIS A 140 -11.78 -4.23 4.72
C HIS A 140 -13.29 -3.98 4.60
N ALA A 141 -13.99 -4.88 3.89
CA ALA A 141 -15.43 -4.73 3.67
C ALA A 141 -16.22 -4.64 5.00
N THR A 142 -17.23 -3.76 5.04
CA THR A 142 -18.19 -3.68 6.14
C THR A 142 -18.93 -5.02 6.25
N ASN A 143 -19.13 -5.51 7.48
CA ASN A 143 -19.70 -6.83 7.81
C ASN A 143 -18.80 -8.06 7.55
N ALA A 144 -17.51 -7.85 7.28
CA ALA A 144 -16.57 -8.96 7.30
C ALA A 144 -16.46 -9.50 8.75
N GLY A 145 -16.71 -10.82 8.93
CA GLY A 145 -16.54 -11.48 10.24
C GLY A 145 -15.10 -11.38 10.75
N THR A 146 -14.82 -11.70 12.01
CA THR A 146 -13.44 -11.65 12.56
C THR A 146 -12.46 -12.47 11.70
N GLY A 147 -11.22 -11.99 11.55
CA GLY A 147 -10.13 -12.72 10.88
C GLY A 147 -9.72 -12.24 9.48
N TYR A 148 -10.34 -11.19 8.92
CA TYR A 148 -9.83 -10.60 7.68
C TYR A 148 -8.51 -9.87 7.93
N SER A 149 -7.58 -10.02 6.99
CA SER A 149 -6.26 -9.38 7.08
C SER A 149 -6.32 -7.94 6.59
N TYR A 150 -5.71 -7.03 7.36
CA TYR A 150 -5.36 -5.69 6.92
C TYR A 150 -4.04 -5.73 6.14
N PHE A 151 -3.05 -6.49 6.64
CA PHE A 151 -1.74 -6.62 6.01
C PHE A 151 -1.26 -8.06 6.04
N VAL A 152 -0.68 -8.56 4.95
CA VAL A 152 -0.16 -9.93 4.85
C VAL A 152 1.28 -9.89 4.35
N PHE A 153 2.20 -10.43 5.14
CA PHE A 153 3.58 -10.64 4.74
C PHE A 153 3.71 -12.03 4.12
N ARG A 154 4.20 -12.12 2.88
CA ARG A 154 4.33 -13.38 2.15
C ARG A 154 5.76 -13.62 1.72
N TYR A 155 6.18 -14.89 1.76
CA TYR A 155 7.42 -15.37 1.17
C TYR A 155 7.09 -16.58 0.29
N ASN A 156 7.49 -16.52 -0.98
CA ASN A 156 7.19 -17.56 -1.99
C ASN A 156 5.71 -17.97 -2.06
N GLY A 157 4.79 -16.99 -1.97
CA GLY A 157 3.35 -17.23 -2.01
C GLY A 157 2.73 -17.71 -0.70
N THR A 158 3.52 -18.05 0.33
CA THR A 158 3.04 -18.48 1.65
C THR A 158 3.01 -17.31 2.62
N SER A 159 1.98 -17.21 3.47
CA SER A 159 1.91 -16.19 4.53
C SER A 159 2.90 -16.51 5.65
N ILE A 160 3.71 -15.52 6.02
CA ILE A 160 4.72 -15.60 7.11
C ILE A 160 4.41 -14.65 8.27
N GLY A 161 3.26 -13.97 8.21
CA GLY A 161 2.80 -13.06 9.25
C GLY A 161 1.80 -12.06 8.69
N GLY A 162 1.23 -11.25 9.56
CA GLY A 162 0.30 -10.21 9.12
C GLY A 162 -0.38 -9.50 10.27
N ILE A 163 -1.14 -8.46 9.90
CA ILE A 163 -2.02 -7.73 10.79
C ILE A 163 -3.44 -8.07 10.38
N ALA A 164 -4.23 -8.61 11.30
CA ALA A 164 -5.59 -9.03 11.02
C ALA A 164 -6.58 -8.51 12.06
N GLN A 165 -7.83 -8.41 11.66
CA GLN A 165 -8.94 -8.05 12.54
C GLN A 165 -9.09 -9.05 13.69
N ASN A 166 -9.23 -8.52 14.92
CA ASN A 166 -9.55 -9.28 16.12
C ASN A 166 -10.83 -8.72 16.76
N GLY A 167 -11.96 -9.34 16.46
CA GLY A 167 -13.26 -8.79 16.85
C GLY A 167 -13.55 -7.46 16.15
N THR A 168 -14.27 -6.56 16.81
CA THR A 168 -14.67 -5.26 16.24
C THR A 168 -13.81 -4.08 16.72
N THR A 169 -12.93 -4.30 17.71
CA THR A 169 -12.23 -3.22 18.43
C THR A 169 -10.73 -3.42 18.56
N ALA A 170 -10.16 -4.46 17.92
CA ALA A 170 -8.74 -4.76 18.04
C ALA A 170 -8.13 -5.35 16.76
N VAL A 171 -6.80 -5.40 16.75
CA VAL A 171 -5.99 -6.07 15.72
C VAL A 171 -5.14 -7.17 16.36
N SER A 172 -4.81 -8.20 15.59
CA SER A 172 -3.82 -9.21 15.93
C SER A 172 -2.54 -8.99 15.14
N PHE A 173 -1.40 -8.96 15.81
CA PHE A 173 -0.06 -9.00 15.20
C PHE A 173 0.41 -10.45 15.13
N ASN A 174 0.23 -11.07 13.97
CA ASN A 174 0.49 -12.48 13.78
C ASN A 174 1.92 -12.68 13.26
N THR A 175 2.72 -13.39 14.04
CA THR A 175 4.06 -13.87 13.64
C THR A 175 4.06 -15.39 13.64
N THR A 176 4.73 -15.98 12.65
CA THR A 176 4.75 -17.45 12.49
C THR A 176 5.54 -18.12 13.62
N SER A 177 4.96 -19.16 14.24
CA SER A 177 5.57 -19.87 15.39
C SER A 177 5.18 -21.37 15.45
N ASP A 178 4.76 -21.95 14.33
CA ASP A 178 4.35 -23.37 14.24
C ASP A 178 5.53 -24.31 14.52
N HIS A 179 5.30 -25.40 15.26
CA HIS A 179 6.35 -26.38 15.60
C HIS A 179 6.99 -27.04 14.36
N ARG A 180 6.26 -27.16 13.25
CA ARG A 180 6.77 -27.73 11.99
C ARG A 180 7.82 -26.85 11.32
N LEU A 181 7.93 -25.60 11.75
CA LEU A 181 8.89 -24.61 11.26
C LEU A 181 10.07 -24.43 12.22
N LYS A 182 10.20 -25.32 13.21
CA LYS A 182 11.23 -25.27 14.24
C LYS A 182 11.95 -26.60 14.30
N GLU A 183 13.25 -26.53 14.53
CA GLU A 183 14.12 -27.67 14.77
C GLU A 183 14.91 -27.44 16.05
N ASN A 184 15.53 -28.50 16.61
CA ASN A 184 16.36 -28.42 17.80
C ASN A 184 15.66 -27.78 19.02
N VAL A 185 14.37 -28.12 19.23
CA VAL A 185 13.58 -27.57 20.34
C VAL A 185 14.03 -28.19 21.67
N THR A 186 14.56 -27.34 22.57
CA THR A 186 14.94 -27.71 23.94
C THR A 186 14.34 -26.75 24.95
N ASP A 187 14.18 -27.20 26.19
CA ASP A 187 13.73 -26.33 27.28
C ASP A 187 14.73 -25.19 27.53
N MET A 188 14.20 -24.02 27.86
CA MET A 188 15.01 -22.85 28.23
C MET A 188 15.50 -23.00 29.66
N SER A 189 16.82 -22.86 29.86
CA SER A 189 17.46 -22.82 31.18
C SER A 189 18.44 -21.65 31.26
N GLY A 190 18.77 -21.22 32.48
CA GLY A 190 19.62 -20.04 32.72
C GLY A 190 18.92 -18.71 32.44
N ALA A 191 17.59 -18.72 32.34
CA ALA A 191 16.80 -17.54 31.98
C ALA A 191 16.88 -16.45 33.06
N ILE A 192 16.86 -16.80 34.35
CA ILE A 192 17.02 -15.82 35.44
C ILE A 192 18.36 -15.09 35.31
N ALA A 193 19.44 -15.82 35.03
CA ALA A 193 20.77 -15.22 34.96
C ALA A 193 20.81 -14.20 33.81
N ARG A 194 20.28 -14.56 32.64
CA ARG A 194 20.16 -13.66 31.48
C ARG A 194 19.28 -12.44 31.80
N VAL A 195 18.10 -12.62 32.39
CA VAL A 195 17.23 -11.50 32.76
C VAL A 195 17.91 -10.56 33.76
N LYS A 196 18.66 -11.09 34.73
CA LYS A 196 19.42 -10.26 35.69
C LYS A 196 20.54 -9.45 35.04
N SER A 197 21.04 -9.86 33.88
CA SER A 197 22.01 -9.10 33.09
C SER A 197 21.37 -7.99 32.26
N LEU A 198 20.04 -8.00 32.07
CA LEU A 198 19.34 -6.89 31.43
C LEU A 198 19.34 -5.66 32.33
N SER A 199 19.48 -4.49 31.71
CA SER A 199 19.50 -3.20 32.41
C SER A 199 18.35 -2.30 31.94
N PRO A 200 17.11 -2.47 32.46
CA PRO A 200 16.02 -1.54 32.18
C PRO A 200 16.40 -0.13 32.62
N LYS A 201 16.03 0.88 31.83
CA LYS A 201 16.31 2.29 32.08
C LYS A 201 15.02 3.11 32.02
N ARG A 202 15.04 4.23 32.72
CA ARG A 202 14.04 5.30 32.60
C ARG A 202 14.70 6.49 31.92
N PHE A 203 14.13 6.98 30.84
CA PHE A 203 14.73 8.05 30.04
C PHE A 203 13.67 8.91 29.32
N ASN A 204 14.13 10.04 28.77
CA ASN A 204 13.38 10.88 27.86
C ASN A 204 14.07 10.83 26.48
N PHE A 205 13.30 10.92 25.40
CA PHE A 205 13.88 11.16 24.08
C PHE A 205 14.39 12.59 23.98
N ILE A 206 15.45 12.80 23.19
CA ILE A 206 15.96 14.15 22.89
C ILE A 206 14.83 14.95 22.23
N GLY A 207 14.56 16.15 22.75
CA GLY A 207 13.44 17.00 22.31
C GLY A 207 12.13 16.76 23.07
N GLU A 208 12.03 15.74 23.92
CA GLU A 208 10.82 15.39 24.67
C GLU A 208 11.05 15.43 26.20
N SER A 209 11.49 16.56 26.73
CA SER A 209 11.87 16.69 28.16
C SER A 209 10.75 16.38 29.16
N ASN A 210 9.49 16.45 28.73
CA ASN A 210 8.32 16.27 29.58
C ASN A 210 7.68 14.88 29.46
N ARG A 211 8.26 13.98 28.65
CA ARG A 211 7.76 12.61 28.48
C ARG A 211 8.82 11.59 28.87
N THR A 212 8.69 11.07 30.07
CA THR A 212 9.55 10.00 30.59
C THR A 212 8.94 8.64 30.34
N VAL A 213 9.75 7.73 29.78
CA VAL A 213 9.35 6.36 29.47
C VAL A 213 10.36 5.36 30.04
N ASP A 214 9.89 4.14 30.25
CA ASP A 214 10.72 3.00 30.64
C ASP A 214 11.07 2.17 29.40
N GLY A 215 12.30 1.68 29.32
CA GLY A 215 12.76 0.88 28.20
C GLY A 215 14.19 0.36 28.38
N PHE A 216 14.90 0.18 27.28
CA PHE A 216 16.27 -0.32 27.25
C PHE A 216 17.12 0.51 26.30
N LEU A 217 18.42 0.59 26.58
CA LEU A 217 19.39 1.00 25.57
C LEU A 217 19.70 -0.20 24.70
N ALA A 218 19.52 -0.06 23.38
CA ALA A 218 19.56 -1.18 22.44
C ALA A 218 20.88 -1.98 22.51
N HIS A 219 22.03 -1.30 22.51
CA HIS A 219 23.34 -1.96 22.59
C HIS A 219 23.58 -2.72 23.90
N GLU A 220 23.06 -2.24 25.04
CA GLU A 220 23.17 -2.97 26.31
C GLU A 220 22.36 -4.27 26.24
N ALA A 221 21.11 -4.18 25.76
CA ALA A 221 20.22 -5.34 25.61
C ALA A 221 20.73 -6.34 24.55
N GLN A 222 21.41 -5.86 23.52
CA GLN A 222 21.98 -6.69 22.43
C GLN A 222 22.96 -7.73 22.97
N THR A 223 23.69 -7.43 24.04
CA THR A 223 24.64 -8.37 24.66
C THR A 223 23.96 -9.55 25.34
N VAL A 224 22.65 -9.46 25.63
CA VAL A 224 21.89 -10.48 26.37
C VAL A 224 20.85 -11.18 25.49
N VAL A 225 20.16 -10.42 24.63
CA VAL A 225 19.10 -10.89 23.73
C VAL A 225 19.32 -10.27 22.34
N PRO A 226 20.34 -10.73 21.61
CA PRO A 226 20.70 -10.15 20.31
C PRO A 226 19.55 -10.21 19.30
N GLU A 227 18.71 -11.24 19.36
CA GLU A 227 17.54 -11.42 18.48
C GLU A 227 16.45 -10.36 18.67
N ALA A 228 16.48 -9.61 19.78
CA ALA A 228 15.57 -8.49 20.02
C ALA A 228 16.05 -7.19 19.37
N ILE A 229 17.30 -7.10 18.91
CA ILE A 229 17.92 -5.87 18.44
C ILE A 229 18.21 -5.93 16.94
N THR A 230 17.88 -4.86 16.23
CA THR A 230 18.24 -4.65 14.82
C THR A 230 19.21 -3.49 14.70
N GLY A 231 20.25 -3.66 13.89
CA GLY A 231 21.31 -2.67 13.66
C GLY A 231 22.54 -2.84 14.57
N THR A 232 23.63 -2.17 14.19
CA THR A 232 24.92 -2.23 14.91
C THR A 232 25.12 -0.99 15.78
N HIS A 233 25.82 -1.16 16.92
CA HIS A 233 26.10 -0.04 17.81
C HIS A 233 27.05 0.97 17.15
N ASN A 234 26.69 2.26 17.20
CA ASN A 234 27.43 3.38 16.58
C ASN A 234 27.67 3.21 15.08
N GLU A 235 26.78 2.52 14.38
CA GLU A 235 26.83 2.39 12.94
C GLU A 235 26.62 3.76 12.26
N VAL A 236 27.33 3.98 11.16
CA VAL A 236 27.17 5.15 10.29
C VAL A 236 27.02 4.67 8.85
N ASP A 237 26.18 5.34 8.07
CA ASP A 237 26.01 5.05 6.64
C ASP A 237 27.14 5.65 5.79
N ASP A 238 27.09 5.39 4.48
CA ASP A 238 28.09 5.86 3.51
C ASP A 238 28.17 7.40 3.42
N ASP A 239 27.12 8.11 3.83
CA ASP A 239 27.03 9.57 3.87
C ASP A 239 27.48 10.15 5.23
N GLY A 240 27.92 9.29 6.16
CA GLY A 240 28.39 9.66 7.49
C GLY A 240 27.28 9.95 8.50
N ASN A 241 26.03 9.60 8.19
CA ASN A 241 24.91 9.76 9.12
C ASN A 241 24.81 8.58 10.08
N ALA A 242 24.47 8.85 11.33
CA ALA A 242 24.31 7.81 12.34
C ALA A 242 23.09 6.91 12.03
N VAL A 243 23.33 5.59 12.03
CA VAL A 243 22.30 4.55 11.86
C VAL A 243 21.85 4.08 13.24
N MET A 244 20.60 4.36 13.59
CA MET A 244 20.06 4.07 14.92
C MET A 244 19.66 2.61 15.06
N GLN A 245 20.03 1.99 16.18
CA GLN A 245 19.56 0.66 16.55
C GLN A 245 18.08 0.69 16.96
N SER A 246 17.38 -0.42 16.71
CA SER A 246 15.97 -0.62 17.07
C SER A 246 15.79 -1.87 17.92
N ILE A 247 14.72 -1.92 18.73
CA ILE A 247 14.39 -3.06 19.61
C ILE A 247 12.97 -3.57 19.38
N ASP A 248 12.83 -4.89 19.24
CA ASP A 248 11.56 -5.62 19.32
C ASP A 248 11.40 -6.24 20.71
N GLN A 249 10.68 -5.51 21.58
CA GLN A 249 10.47 -5.94 22.97
C GLN A 249 9.66 -7.25 23.07
N SER A 250 8.90 -7.64 22.05
CA SER A 250 8.13 -8.89 22.08
C SER A 250 9.04 -10.12 22.20
N LYS A 251 10.29 -10.01 21.74
CA LYS A 251 11.31 -11.06 21.84
C LYS A 251 11.82 -11.28 23.26
N LEU A 252 11.58 -10.35 24.19
CA LEU A 252 11.91 -10.53 25.60
C LEU A 252 10.91 -11.42 26.34
N VAL A 253 9.69 -11.58 25.82
CA VAL A 253 8.59 -12.30 26.51
C VAL A 253 8.94 -13.78 26.80
N PRO A 254 9.51 -14.58 25.87
CA PRO A 254 9.92 -15.95 26.17
C PRO A 254 10.99 -16.02 27.27
N LEU A 255 11.96 -15.10 27.24
CA LEU A 255 13.02 -15.03 28.25
C LEU A 255 12.46 -14.68 29.63
N LEU A 256 11.58 -13.68 29.73
CA LEU A 256 10.90 -13.31 30.97
C LEU A 256 10.05 -14.45 31.51
N THR A 257 9.36 -15.19 30.63
CA THR A 257 8.56 -16.37 31.00
C THR A 257 9.44 -17.48 31.58
N GLY A 258 10.58 -17.76 30.94
CA GLY A 258 11.55 -18.73 31.45
C GLY A 258 12.11 -18.33 32.81
N ALA A 259 12.48 -17.06 32.98
CA ALA A 259 13.01 -16.55 34.24
C ALA A 259 11.98 -16.61 35.38
N LEU A 260 10.72 -16.31 35.09
CA LEU A 260 9.63 -16.42 36.06
C LEU A 260 9.42 -17.87 36.49
N LYS A 261 9.43 -18.83 35.56
CA LYS A 261 9.32 -20.26 35.89
C LYS A 261 10.46 -20.72 36.80
N GLU A 262 11.70 -20.40 36.44
CA GLU A 262 12.86 -20.72 37.29
C GLU A 262 12.76 -20.07 38.67
N ALA A 263 12.17 -18.86 38.77
CA ALA A 263 12.06 -18.14 40.03
C ALA A 263 11.02 -18.79 40.92
N ILE A 264 9.88 -19.18 40.36
CA ILE A 264 8.83 -19.95 41.04
C ILE A 264 9.41 -21.25 41.59
N THR A 265 10.15 -22.02 40.79
CA THR A 265 10.79 -23.27 41.27
C THR A 265 11.73 -23.04 42.45
N LYS A 266 12.49 -21.93 42.45
CA LYS A 266 13.37 -21.59 43.58
C LYS A 266 12.58 -21.17 44.82
N ILE A 267 11.48 -20.45 44.65
CA ILE A 267 10.60 -20.03 45.73
C ILE A 267 9.97 -21.27 46.39
N GLU A 268 9.39 -22.18 45.61
CA GLU A 268 8.79 -23.43 46.11
C GLU A 268 9.81 -24.27 46.90
N ALA A 269 11.05 -24.35 46.41
CA ALA A 269 12.13 -25.06 47.11
C ALA A 269 12.54 -24.36 48.42
N LEU A 270 12.51 -23.02 48.47
CA LEU A 270 12.80 -22.27 49.69
C LEU A 270 11.66 -22.40 50.70
N GLU A 271 10.41 -22.32 50.27
CA GLU A 271 9.23 -22.51 51.11
C GLU A 271 9.23 -23.89 51.77
N ALA A 272 9.48 -24.95 50.99
CA ALA A 272 9.58 -26.30 51.53
C ALA A 272 10.68 -26.45 52.61
N ARG A 273 11.81 -25.75 52.42
CA ARG A 273 12.89 -25.73 53.41
C ARG A 273 12.52 -24.95 54.66
N VAL A 274 11.83 -23.82 54.51
CA VAL A 274 11.34 -23.02 55.64
C VAL A 274 10.35 -23.84 56.46
N THR A 275 9.36 -24.48 55.84
CA THR A 275 8.42 -25.38 56.54
C THR A 275 9.15 -26.48 57.29
N ALA A 276 10.10 -27.17 56.64
CA ALA A 276 10.87 -28.22 57.30
C ALA A 276 11.74 -27.72 58.48
N LEU A 277 12.13 -26.44 58.49
CA LEU A 277 12.86 -25.81 59.58
C LEU A 277 11.94 -25.29 60.68
N GLU A 278 10.73 -24.84 60.34
CA GLU A 278 9.72 -24.38 61.31
C GLU A 278 9.05 -25.55 62.05
N ASP A 279 8.99 -26.73 61.42
CA ASP A 279 8.46 -27.97 62.00
C ASP A 279 9.49 -28.78 62.82
N ALA A 280 10.75 -28.33 62.87
CA ALA A 280 11.87 -29.00 63.56
C ALA A 280 12.14 -28.43 64.96
#